data_AF-A0A8J8JY58-F1
#
_entry.id   AF-A0A8J8JY58-F1
#
_cell.length_a   1.000
_cell.length_b   1.000
_cell.length_c   1.000
_cell.angle_alpha   90.00
_cell.angle_beta   90.00
_cell.angle_gamma   90.00
#
_symmetry.space_group_name_H-M   'P 1'
#
loop_
_entity.id
_entity.type
_entity.pdbx_description
1 polymer ?
#
loop_
_entity_poly.entity_id
_entity_poly.type
_entity_poly.pdbx_seq_one_letter_code
_entity_poly.pdbx_strand_id
1 'polypeptide(L)'
;MKALTIPLKQKLNVILLSVLTIAFNPAEAKSDKQYMADVQRARELLRKKGDHSQHNKPVDESQKFRGVYYGYLPCKECAGIKTTLSLKNKKNYLIVTQYAQASNKEFYEKGKYDWDDKTRILTLTARKDSSIREYSIINEATIIPFVSKGKPRRDDLDAYTLLRSDASKSREIHIH
;
A
#
# COMPACT_ATOMS: atom_id res chain seq x y z
N MET A 1 -85.30 48.72 33.21
CA MET A 1 -84.96 50.10 32.84
C MET A 1 -83.93 50.07 31.72
N LYS A 2 -84.21 50.78 30.63
CA LYS A 2 -83.33 51.29 29.55
C LYS A 2 -82.17 50.41 29.05
N ALA A 3 -82.28 49.94 27.81
CA ALA A 3 -81.13 49.79 26.92
C ALA A 3 -80.62 51.18 26.52
N LEU A 4 -79.31 51.34 26.34
CA LEU A 4 -78.69 52.35 25.46
C LEU A 4 -77.21 52.02 25.25
N THR A 5 -76.74 52.36 24.06
CA THR A 5 -75.63 51.79 23.30
C THR A 5 -74.54 52.84 22.97
N ILE A 6 -73.29 52.38 22.75
CA ILE A 6 -72.20 52.95 21.87
C ILE A 6 -71.42 54.18 22.44
N PRO A 7 -70.12 54.49 22.07
CA PRO A 7 -69.20 53.91 21.06
C PRO A 7 -67.75 53.55 21.51
N LEU A 8 -67.08 52.79 20.64
CA LEU A 8 -65.62 52.65 20.49
C LEU A 8 -64.86 53.98 20.44
N LYS A 9 -63.61 54.00 20.96
CA LYS A 9 -62.43 54.47 20.21
C LYS A 9 -61.09 54.21 20.91
N GLN A 10 -60.09 53.92 20.07
CA GLN A 10 -58.63 54.03 20.26
C GLN A 10 -57.91 52.91 21.01
N LYS A 11 -56.73 52.42 20.60
CA LYS A 11 -55.89 52.50 19.38
C LYS A 11 -54.85 51.40 19.62
N LEU A 12 -54.85 50.34 18.82
CA LEU A 12 -53.74 49.96 17.93
C LEU A 12 -52.33 50.22 18.53
N ASN A 13 -51.71 49.17 19.09
CA ASN A 13 -50.28 48.80 18.99
C ASN A 13 -49.80 47.94 20.18
N VAL A 14 -50.33 46.73 20.33
CA VAL A 14 -49.67 45.65 21.11
C VAL A 14 -49.72 44.34 20.31
N ILE A 15 -49.42 44.42 19.01
CA ILE A 15 -49.18 43.26 18.16
C ILE A 15 -47.91 43.55 17.37
N LEU A 16 -46.78 43.63 18.07
CA LEU A 16 -45.48 43.73 17.40
C LEU A 16 -44.35 43.11 18.24
N LEU A 17 -44.60 41.91 18.81
CA LEU A 17 -43.50 41.13 19.40
C LEU A 17 -43.71 39.60 19.40
N SER A 18 -44.56 39.05 18.53
CA SER A 18 -44.79 37.59 18.46
C SER A 18 -44.56 36.94 17.09
N VAL A 19 -44.09 37.66 16.07
CA VAL A 19 -43.74 37.06 14.77
C VAL A 19 -42.36 37.56 14.33
N LEU A 20 -41.32 37.08 15.01
CA LEU A 20 -39.99 36.98 14.43
C LEU A 20 -39.33 35.69 14.92
N THR A 21 -39.97 34.55 14.65
CA THR A 21 -39.25 33.30 14.54
C THR A 21 -38.37 33.43 13.29
N ILE A 22 -37.15 33.90 13.50
CA ILE A 22 -36.07 33.79 12.53
C ILE A 22 -36.06 32.31 12.11
N ALA A 23 -36.39 32.03 10.85
CA ALA A 23 -36.08 30.75 10.24
C ALA A 23 -34.55 30.65 10.24
N PHE A 24 -33.98 30.20 11.36
CA PHE A 24 -32.65 29.64 11.38
C PHE A 24 -32.72 28.44 10.46
N ASN A 25 -32.34 28.64 9.19
CA ASN A 25 -31.84 27.55 8.38
C ASN A 25 -30.48 27.21 9.00
N PRO A 26 -30.33 26.14 9.79
CA PRO A 26 -28.99 25.72 10.15
C PRO A 26 -28.30 25.38 8.83
N ALA A 27 -27.27 26.14 8.47
CA ALA A 27 -26.30 25.65 7.53
C ALA A 27 -25.61 24.46 8.21
N GLU A 28 -26.19 23.27 8.10
CA GLU A 28 -25.59 22.05 8.60
C GLU A 28 -24.33 21.79 7.79
N ALA A 29 -23.19 22.14 8.37
CA ALA A 29 -21.90 21.69 7.86
C ALA A 29 -21.88 20.16 7.98
N LYS A 30 -21.71 19.48 6.84
CA LYS A 30 -21.50 18.03 6.82
C LYS A 30 -20.35 17.67 7.75
N SER A 31 -20.52 16.60 8.50
CA SER A 31 -19.42 16.04 9.29
C SER A 31 -18.27 15.61 8.35
N ASP A 32 -17.03 15.75 8.81
CA ASP A 32 -15.83 15.29 8.09
C ASP A 32 -15.96 13.86 7.56
N LYS A 33 -16.64 12.97 8.29
CA LYS A 33 -16.90 11.59 7.85
C LYS A 33 -17.77 11.53 6.58
N GLN A 34 -18.80 12.37 6.51
CA GLN A 34 -19.69 12.46 5.35
C GLN A 34 -18.96 13.09 4.17
N TYR A 35 -18.12 14.10 4.42
CA TYR A 35 -17.30 14.71 3.38
C TYR A 35 -16.29 13.72 2.79
N MET A 36 -15.60 12.95 3.64
CA MET A 36 -14.68 11.89 3.18
C MET A 36 -15.42 10.80 2.38
N ALA A 37 -16.62 10.40 2.80
CA ALA A 37 -17.44 9.44 2.06
C ALA A 37 -17.87 9.97 0.68
N ASP A 38 -18.26 11.24 0.59
CA ASP A 38 -18.63 11.90 -0.67
C ASP A 38 -17.43 12.04 -1.61
N VAL A 39 -16.25 12.40 -1.09
CA VAL A 39 -14.99 12.44 -1.86
C VAL A 39 -14.64 11.06 -2.41
N GLN A 40 -14.81 10.00 -1.62
CA GLN A 40 -14.53 8.63 -2.08
C GLN A 40 -15.51 8.18 -3.15
N ARG A 41 -16.81 8.47 -2.98
CA ARG A 41 -17.85 8.18 -3.99
C ARG A 41 -17.58 8.95 -5.29
N ALA A 42 -17.19 10.22 -5.22
CA ALA A 42 -16.81 11.01 -6.38
C ALA A 42 -15.58 10.41 -7.11
N ARG A 43 -14.55 9.97 -6.37
CA ARG A 43 -13.40 9.25 -6.96
C ARG A 43 -13.81 7.95 -7.64
N GLU A 44 -14.73 7.19 -7.07
CA GLU A 44 -15.20 5.94 -7.68
C GLU A 44 -15.99 6.18 -8.98
N LEU A 45 -16.81 7.24 -9.03
CA LEU A 45 -17.51 7.67 -10.24
C LEU A 45 -16.53 8.11 -11.34
N LEU A 46 -15.44 8.80 -10.97
CA LEU A 46 -14.36 9.14 -11.90
C LEU A 46 -13.60 7.90 -12.37
N ARG A 47 -13.36 6.93 -11.48
CA ARG A 47 -12.70 5.64 -11.80
C ARG A 47 -13.50 4.79 -12.80
N LYS A 48 -14.84 4.88 -12.79
CA LYS A 48 -15.70 4.22 -13.79
C LYS A 48 -15.71 4.91 -15.16
N LYS A 49 -15.26 6.15 -15.26
CA LYS A 49 -15.25 6.94 -16.51
C LYS A 49 -13.93 6.89 -17.29
N GLY A 50 -12.85 6.44 -16.66
CA GLY A 50 -11.55 6.28 -17.29
C GLY A 50 -11.23 4.83 -17.57
N ASP A 51 -11.08 4.47 -18.84
CA ASP A 51 -10.43 3.21 -19.21
C ASP A 51 -8.93 3.29 -18.87
N HIS A 52 -8.60 2.96 -17.62
CA HIS A 52 -7.23 2.91 -17.14
C HIS A 52 -6.44 1.72 -17.72
N SER A 53 -7.04 0.88 -18.58
CA SER A 53 -6.32 -0.21 -19.26
C SER A 53 -5.27 0.31 -20.24
N GLN A 54 -5.49 1.53 -20.77
CA GLN A 54 -4.63 2.18 -21.77
C GLN A 54 -3.29 2.70 -21.21
N HIS A 55 -3.10 2.68 -19.89
CA HIS A 55 -1.82 3.07 -19.26
C HIS A 55 -0.95 1.89 -18.82
N ASN A 56 -1.43 0.66 -19.01
CA ASN A 56 -0.61 -0.53 -18.79
C ASN A 56 0.25 -0.75 -20.03
N LYS A 57 1.45 -0.18 -20.03
CA LYS A 57 2.48 -0.59 -20.98
C LYS A 57 2.65 -2.11 -20.83
N PRO A 58 2.62 -2.88 -21.94
CA PRO A 58 2.91 -4.31 -21.88
C PRO A 58 4.24 -4.51 -21.17
N VAL A 59 4.20 -5.20 -20.03
CA VAL A 59 5.42 -5.66 -19.38
C VAL A 59 5.92 -6.83 -20.21
N ASP A 60 7.15 -6.70 -20.70
CA ASP A 60 7.87 -7.80 -21.32
C ASP A 60 7.81 -9.02 -20.39
N GLU A 61 7.31 -10.14 -20.92
CA GLU A 61 7.14 -11.41 -20.19
C GLU A 61 8.43 -11.81 -19.46
N SER A 62 9.60 -11.57 -20.08
CA SER A 62 10.90 -11.84 -19.49
C SER A 62 11.24 -10.97 -18.28
N GLN A 63 10.45 -9.94 -17.99
CA GLN A 63 10.64 -8.98 -16.90
C GLN A 63 9.58 -9.08 -15.81
N LYS A 64 8.60 -9.99 -15.94
CA LYS A 64 7.53 -10.19 -14.96
C LYS A 64 8.01 -10.54 -13.56
N PHE A 65 9.19 -11.14 -13.43
CA PHE A 65 9.80 -11.45 -12.15
C PHE A 65 10.26 -10.19 -11.37
N ARG A 66 10.29 -9.00 -11.97
CA ARG A 66 10.73 -7.80 -11.25
C ARG A 66 9.73 -7.45 -10.15
N GLY A 67 10.25 -7.04 -8.99
CA GLY A 67 9.43 -6.74 -7.84
C GLY A 67 10.24 -6.61 -6.57
N VAL A 68 9.54 -6.63 -5.43
CA VAL A 68 10.16 -6.65 -4.11
C VAL A 68 9.85 -7.99 -3.45
N TYR A 69 10.91 -8.67 -3.06
CA TYR A 69 10.88 -9.99 -2.46
C TYR A 69 11.25 -9.91 -0.99
N TYR A 70 10.54 -10.66 -0.17
CA TYR A 70 10.71 -10.69 1.28
C TYR A 70 10.81 -12.11 1.78
N GLY A 71 11.65 -12.34 2.78
CA GLY A 71 11.72 -13.61 3.49
C GLY A 71 12.68 -13.57 4.66
N TYR A 72 12.70 -14.66 5.42
CA TYR A 72 13.63 -14.88 6.52
C TYR A 72 14.57 -16.01 6.13
N LEU A 73 15.82 -15.69 5.84
CA LEU A 73 16.80 -16.69 5.45
C LEU A 73 17.43 -17.34 6.69
N PRO A 74 17.81 -18.63 6.65
CA PRO A 74 18.42 -19.31 7.78
C PRO A 74 19.77 -18.68 8.15
N CYS A 75 20.05 -18.67 9.45
CA CYS A 75 21.24 -18.08 10.02
C CYS A 75 21.87 -19.09 10.98
N LYS A 76 23.20 -19.23 10.94
CA LYS A 76 23.91 -20.20 11.80
C LYS A 76 23.93 -19.78 13.26
N GLU A 77 24.10 -18.48 13.51
CA GLU A 77 24.37 -17.90 14.84
C GLU A 77 23.27 -16.91 15.28
N CYS A 78 22.16 -16.85 14.56
CA CYS A 78 21.05 -15.97 14.86
C CYS A 78 19.71 -16.62 14.49
N ALA A 79 18.59 -16.05 14.93
CA ALA A 79 17.26 -16.63 14.69
C ALA A 79 16.82 -16.56 13.21
N GLY A 80 17.55 -15.83 12.36
CA GLY A 80 17.27 -15.68 10.94
C GLY A 80 17.73 -14.32 10.41
N ILE A 81 17.75 -14.19 9.09
CA ILE A 81 18.11 -12.95 8.39
C ILE A 81 16.87 -12.46 7.63
N LYS A 82 16.22 -11.44 8.17
CA LYS A 82 15.15 -10.75 7.45
C LYS A 82 15.76 -10.08 6.23
N THR A 83 15.32 -10.51 5.06
CA THR A 83 15.89 -10.11 3.77
C THR A 83 14.81 -9.49 2.90
N THR A 84 15.12 -8.32 2.34
CA THR A 84 14.31 -7.66 1.31
C THR A 84 15.17 -7.48 0.06
N LEU A 85 14.78 -8.09 -1.06
CA LEU A 85 15.43 -7.94 -2.36
C LEU A 85 14.50 -7.18 -3.31
N SER A 86 14.90 -5.99 -3.73
CA SER A 86 14.17 -5.20 -4.73
C SER A 86 14.89 -5.26 -6.07
N LEU A 87 14.21 -5.79 -7.09
CA LEU A 87 14.67 -5.83 -8.49
C LEU A 87 13.98 -4.73 -9.27
N LYS A 88 14.73 -3.68 -9.59
CA LYS A 88 14.23 -2.44 -10.20
C LYS A 88 14.49 -2.41 -11.70
N ASN A 89 13.90 -1.42 -12.36
CA ASN A 89 14.16 -1.11 -13.76
C ASN A 89 15.64 -0.74 -14.00
N LYS A 90 16.07 -0.85 -15.27
CA LYS A 90 17.45 -0.60 -15.70
C LYS A 90 18.49 -1.47 -14.98
N LYS A 91 18.08 -2.71 -14.64
CA LYS A 91 18.94 -3.74 -14.03
C LYS A 91 19.56 -3.32 -12.68
N ASN A 92 18.87 -2.53 -11.86
CA ASN A 92 19.37 -2.13 -10.53
C ASN A 92 18.73 -2.96 -9.42
N TYR A 93 19.49 -3.32 -8.39
CA TYR A 93 18.91 -3.95 -7.20
C TYR A 93 19.22 -3.19 -5.90
N LEU A 94 18.42 -3.49 -4.88
CA LEU A 94 18.68 -3.16 -3.48
C LEU A 94 18.39 -4.38 -2.63
N ILE A 95 19.36 -4.81 -1.83
CA ILE A 95 19.17 -5.75 -0.72
C ILE A 95 19.18 -4.96 0.59
N VAL A 96 18.21 -5.26 1.44
CA VAL A 96 18.20 -4.87 2.86
C VAL A 96 18.22 -6.15 3.69
N THR A 97 19.18 -6.26 4.59
CA THR A 97 19.25 -7.38 5.55
C THR A 97 19.24 -6.86 6.98
N GLN A 98 18.47 -7.54 7.82
CA GLN A 98 18.46 -7.34 9.27
C GLN A 98 18.60 -8.71 9.93
N TYR A 99 19.66 -8.86 10.72
CA TYR A 99 19.86 -10.06 11.52
C TYR A 99 18.88 -10.05 12.69
N ALA A 100 18.20 -11.17 12.93
CA ALA A 100 17.30 -11.33 14.07
C ALA A 100 18.14 -11.58 15.34
N GLN A 101 18.69 -10.50 15.88
CA GLN A 101 19.50 -10.43 17.08
C GLN A 101 19.12 -9.20 17.91
N ALA A 102 19.74 -8.99 19.07
CA ALA A 102 19.44 -7.85 19.94
C ALA A 102 19.61 -6.48 19.25
N SER A 103 20.47 -6.40 18.24
CA SER A 103 20.66 -5.20 17.42
C SER A 103 19.63 -5.10 16.29
N ASN A 104 18.96 -3.96 16.17
CA ASN A 104 18.07 -3.62 15.05
C ASN A 104 18.81 -3.01 13.84
N LYS A 105 20.12 -3.25 13.72
CA LYS A 105 20.92 -2.68 12.63
C LYS A 105 20.55 -3.32 11.29
N GLU A 106 20.22 -2.47 10.32
CA GLU A 106 20.03 -2.87 8.93
C GLU A 106 21.32 -2.68 8.12
N PHE A 107 21.51 -3.56 7.14
CA PHE A 107 22.59 -3.49 6.17
C PHE A 107 22.01 -3.34 4.77
N TYR A 108 22.66 -2.52 3.95
CA TYR A 108 22.19 -2.18 2.61
C TYR A 108 23.26 -2.51 1.57
N GLU A 109 22.85 -3.24 0.55
CA GLU A 109 23.69 -3.55 -0.60
C GLU A 109 22.96 -3.13 -1.88
N LYS A 110 23.64 -2.42 -2.77
CA LYS A 110 23.09 -1.92 -4.03
C LYS A 110 24.03 -2.30 -5.15
N GLY A 111 23.47 -2.55 -6.33
CA GLY A 111 24.27 -2.91 -7.48
C GLY A 111 23.47 -3.13 -8.74
N LYS A 112 24.07 -3.89 -9.66
CA LYS A 112 23.44 -4.31 -10.91
C LYS A 112 23.05 -5.78 -10.84
N TYR A 113 22.03 -6.17 -11.60
CA TYR A 113 21.68 -7.57 -11.76
C TYR A 113 21.61 -7.97 -13.22
N ASP A 114 21.89 -9.24 -13.48
CA ASP A 114 21.63 -9.89 -14.75
C ASP A 114 20.74 -11.11 -14.55
N TRP A 115 19.91 -11.42 -15.55
CA TRP A 115 18.92 -12.49 -15.50
C TRP A 115 19.08 -13.35 -16.75
N ASP A 116 19.35 -14.63 -16.53
CA ASP A 116 19.37 -15.64 -17.57
C ASP A 116 18.12 -16.53 -17.48
N ASP A 117 17.22 -16.33 -18.43
CA ASP A 117 15.95 -17.06 -18.50
C ASP A 117 16.13 -18.55 -18.79
N LYS A 118 17.22 -18.95 -19.46
CA LYS A 118 17.48 -20.36 -19.80
C LYS A 118 17.92 -21.15 -18.57
N THR A 119 18.86 -20.60 -17.81
CA THR A 119 19.38 -21.26 -16.59
C THR A 119 18.55 -20.97 -15.36
N ARG A 120 17.64 -19.98 -15.45
CA ARG A 120 16.84 -19.45 -14.35
C ARG A 120 17.68 -18.84 -13.22
N ILE A 121 18.86 -18.30 -13.55
CA ILE A 121 19.82 -17.71 -12.61
C ILE A 121 19.77 -16.19 -12.67
N LEU A 122 19.63 -15.58 -11.50
CA LEU A 122 19.72 -14.16 -11.24
C LEU A 122 21.07 -13.86 -10.56
N THR A 123 21.93 -13.11 -11.23
CA THR A 123 23.25 -12.73 -10.74
C THR A 123 23.22 -11.27 -10.28
N LEU A 124 23.59 -11.01 -9.03
CA LEU A 124 23.71 -9.68 -8.44
C LEU A 124 25.19 -9.32 -8.30
N THR A 125 25.58 -8.15 -8.81
CA THR A 125 26.93 -7.60 -8.68
C THR A 125 26.88 -6.32 -7.86
N ALA A 126 27.49 -6.36 -6.68
CA ALA A 126 27.51 -5.24 -5.76
C ALA A 126 28.32 -4.05 -6.32
N ARG A 127 27.83 -2.83 -6.11
CA ARG A 127 28.51 -1.61 -6.56
C ARG A 127 29.78 -1.31 -5.74
N LYS A 128 29.81 -1.70 -4.48
CA LYS A 128 30.86 -1.29 -3.52
C LYS A 128 32.17 -2.05 -3.73
N ASP A 129 32.08 -3.36 -3.95
CA ASP A 129 33.21 -4.28 -3.93
C ASP A 129 33.14 -5.33 -5.05
N SER A 130 32.20 -5.19 -5.98
CA SER A 130 31.96 -6.14 -7.08
C SER A 130 31.68 -7.57 -6.61
N SER A 131 31.30 -7.77 -5.34
CA SER A 131 30.89 -9.08 -4.84
C SER A 131 29.69 -9.61 -5.62
N ILE A 132 29.69 -10.93 -5.85
CA ILE A 132 28.66 -11.62 -6.63
C ILE A 132 27.78 -12.43 -5.70
N ARG A 133 26.46 -12.32 -5.88
CA ARG A 133 25.46 -13.19 -5.27
C ARG A 133 24.56 -13.75 -6.34
N GLU A 134 24.20 -15.01 -6.22
CA GLU A 134 23.34 -15.69 -7.18
C GLU A 134 22.07 -16.18 -6.51
N TYR A 135 20.97 -16.11 -7.25
CA TYR A 135 19.66 -16.59 -6.85
C TYR A 135 19.03 -17.37 -8.00
N SER A 136 18.14 -18.31 -7.69
CA SER A 136 17.29 -18.98 -8.67
C SER A 136 15.87 -18.43 -8.60
N ILE A 137 15.29 -18.09 -9.76
CA ILE A 137 13.89 -17.67 -9.85
C ILE A 137 13.04 -18.89 -10.21
N ILE A 138 12.32 -19.40 -9.22
CA ILE A 138 11.48 -20.60 -9.36
C ILE A 138 10.24 -20.30 -10.20
N ASN A 139 9.61 -19.15 -9.97
CA ASN A 139 8.49 -18.62 -10.72
C ASN A 139 8.47 -17.08 -10.58
N GLU A 140 7.50 -16.40 -11.18
CA GLU A 140 7.42 -14.93 -11.14
C GLU A 140 7.41 -14.33 -9.72
N ALA A 141 6.98 -15.08 -8.71
CA ALA A 141 6.77 -14.63 -7.35
C ALA A 141 7.75 -15.24 -6.32
N THR A 142 8.63 -16.16 -6.71
CA THR A 142 9.44 -16.96 -5.78
C THR A 142 10.91 -16.98 -6.20
N ILE A 143 11.78 -16.55 -5.29
CA ILE A 143 13.24 -16.56 -5.47
C ILE A 143 13.90 -17.28 -4.30
N ILE A 144 14.92 -18.09 -4.59
CA ILE A 144 15.75 -18.75 -3.58
C ILE A 144 17.24 -18.41 -3.83
N PRO A 145 18.10 -18.34 -2.80
CA PRO A 145 19.55 -18.32 -3.00
C PRO A 145 20.02 -19.48 -3.88
N PHE A 146 20.96 -19.20 -4.79
CA PHE A 146 21.54 -20.24 -5.65
C PHE A 146 22.46 -21.13 -4.83
N VAL A 147 22.34 -22.45 -4.98
CA VAL A 147 23.16 -23.44 -4.26
C VAL A 147 23.95 -24.28 -5.28
N SER A 148 25.21 -23.91 -5.49
CA SER A 148 26.07 -24.52 -6.53
C SER A 148 26.64 -25.90 -6.18
N LYS A 149 26.55 -26.36 -4.92
CA LYS A 149 27.29 -27.54 -4.41
C LYS A 149 26.49 -28.55 -3.58
N GLY A 150 25.17 -28.43 -3.54
CA GLY A 150 24.30 -29.37 -2.84
C GLY A 150 22.85 -28.92 -2.97
N LYS A 151 21.95 -29.79 -3.41
CA LYS A 151 20.53 -29.44 -3.45
C LYS A 151 20.05 -29.22 -2.01
N PRO A 152 19.33 -28.13 -1.69
CA PRO A 152 18.56 -28.08 -0.46
C PRO A 152 17.69 -29.34 -0.39
N ARG A 153 17.58 -29.95 0.79
CA ARG A 153 16.57 -30.99 0.99
C ARG A 153 15.22 -30.33 0.68
N ARG A 154 14.31 -31.08 0.02
CA ARG A 154 13.01 -30.52 -0.42
C ARG A 154 12.26 -29.82 0.72
N ASP A 155 12.45 -30.32 1.93
CA ASP A 155 11.87 -29.82 3.19
C ASP A 155 12.51 -28.49 3.66
N ASP A 156 13.75 -28.20 3.27
CA ASP A 156 14.49 -26.98 3.66
C ASP A 156 14.31 -25.83 2.66
N LEU A 157 13.80 -26.11 1.45
CA LEU A 157 13.69 -25.12 0.38
C LEU A 157 12.79 -23.94 0.78
N ASP A 158 11.74 -24.22 1.55
CA ASP A 158 10.82 -23.22 2.07
C ASP A 158 11.52 -22.23 3.02
N ALA A 159 12.52 -22.70 3.78
CA ALA A 159 13.30 -21.86 4.68
C ALA A 159 14.17 -20.85 3.93
N TYR A 160 14.56 -21.14 2.69
CA TYR A 160 15.40 -20.27 1.86
C TYR A 160 14.59 -19.38 0.90
N THR A 161 13.26 -19.35 1.02
CA THR A 161 12.40 -18.70 0.05
C THR A 161 12.18 -17.21 0.34
N LEU A 162 12.34 -16.40 -0.71
CA LEU A 162 11.88 -15.01 -0.75
C LEU A 162 10.64 -14.92 -1.66
N LEU A 163 9.55 -14.38 -1.12
CA LEU A 163 8.27 -14.23 -1.81
C LEU A 163 8.04 -12.78 -2.23
N ARG A 164 7.50 -12.59 -3.43
CA ARG A 164 7.16 -11.28 -3.96
C ARG A 164 5.98 -10.66 -3.19
N SER A 165 6.07 -9.37 -2.94
CA SER A 165 5.15 -8.63 -2.06
C SER A 165 3.68 -8.65 -2.50
N ASP A 166 3.43 -8.77 -3.79
CA ASP A 166 2.11 -8.84 -4.42
C ASP A 166 1.54 -10.27 -4.51
N ALA A 167 2.39 -11.30 -4.34
CA ALA A 167 1.98 -12.70 -4.33
C ALA A 167 1.58 -13.18 -2.92
N SER A 168 2.19 -12.60 -1.89
CA SER A 168 1.66 -12.66 -0.53
C SER A 168 0.37 -11.82 -0.53
N LYS A 169 -0.80 -12.48 -0.52
CA LYS A 169 -2.12 -11.81 -0.38
C LYS A 169 -1.97 -10.59 0.51
N SER A 170 -2.33 -9.42 -0.02
CA SER A 170 -2.26 -8.12 0.64
C SER A 170 -2.43 -8.30 2.14
N ARG A 171 -1.39 -7.98 2.94
CA ARG A 171 -1.60 -7.73 4.36
C ARG A 171 -2.75 -6.74 4.41
N GLU A 172 -3.92 -7.19 4.86
CA GLU A 172 -5.00 -6.29 5.23
C GLU A 172 -4.35 -5.22 6.08
N ILE A 173 -4.37 -3.99 5.57
CA ILE A 173 -3.94 -2.83 6.30
C ILE A 173 -4.98 -2.70 7.42
N HIS A 174 -4.77 -3.44 8.51
CA HIS A 174 -5.47 -3.23 9.76
C HIS A 174 -4.97 -1.89 10.27
N ILE A 175 -5.70 -0.84 9.90
CA ILE A 175 -5.64 0.45 10.56
C ILE A 175 -6.35 0.23 11.90
N HIS A 176 -5.57 0.15 12.98
CA HIS A 176 -6.09 0.26 14.35
C HIS A 176 -6.26 1.73 14.72
#